data_AF-I0Z6M1-F1
#
_entry.id   AF-I0Z6M1-F1
#
_cell.length_a   1.000
_cell.length_b   1.000
_cell.length_c   1.000
_cell.angle_alpha   90.00
_cell.angle_beta   90.00
_cell.angle_gamma   90.00
#
_symmetry.space_group_name_H-M   'P 1'
#
loop_
_entity.id
_entity.type
_entity.pdbx_description
1 polymer ?
#
loop_
_entity_poly.entity_id
_entity_poly.type
_entity_poly.pdbx_seq_one_letter_code
_entity_poly.pdbx_strand_id
1 'polypeptide(L)'
;MVDYDGEGLSLPNFAWPRLRDAVANNPELPWDILLAVALLDAHAGEGGVFWEDYTRELLPKPGQLSLPFCLPPELLEQLQDPEIIRGAQQQQARLAEMLPELAQPIEPGICTRMQWAFACVRSRTFRLGPACHAFVPFMDMTNHSLPPVAAFRPHQGAVELLAVVDADEGTEATISYALADGCINQRLMQVYGFVIEGGNPAERLPFGPESDSDAPDRPSSSGDTLSLQRIEYLLGDQVFLEMLSGKHPYLTAAIKSLPLGEGGGGTTLEEDCGLRDAASDQRRAAVLAYRIERKALAKTAHALLKSYIADRGDQRQINS
;
A
#
# COMPACT_ATOMS: atom_id res chain seq x y z
N MET A 1 -8.77 -0.37 21.91
CA MET A 1 -7.40 -0.91 21.75
C MET A 1 -7.49 -2.42 21.74
N VAL A 2 -6.70 -3.12 20.94
CA VAL A 2 -6.55 -4.58 21.07
C VAL A 2 -5.10 -4.85 21.44
N ASP A 3 -4.88 -5.59 22.53
CA ASP A 3 -3.56 -5.96 23.02
C ASP A 3 -3.56 -7.43 23.47
N TYR A 4 -3.07 -8.33 22.62
CA TYR A 4 -3.00 -9.75 22.94
C TYR A 4 -1.85 -10.13 23.89
N ASP A 5 -0.93 -9.21 24.21
CA ASP A 5 0.24 -9.50 25.05
C ASP A 5 -0.03 -9.32 26.57
N GLY A 6 -1.24 -8.89 26.97
CA GLY A 6 -1.58 -8.67 28.38
C GLY A 6 -3.07 -8.69 28.75
N GLU A 7 -3.91 -7.83 28.15
CA GLU A 7 -5.31 -7.60 28.60
C GLU A 7 -6.40 -7.98 27.58
N GLY A 8 -6.02 -8.34 26.35
CA GLY A 8 -6.94 -8.67 25.27
C GLY A 8 -7.58 -7.44 24.61
N LEU A 9 -8.88 -7.55 24.30
CA LEU A 9 -9.66 -6.47 23.70
C LEU A 9 -10.04 -5.42 24.77
N SER A 10 -9.30 -4.31 24.83
CA SER A 10 -9.54 -3.21 25.77
C SER A 10 -10.39 -2.11 25.13
N LEU A 11 -11.63 -1.96 25.64
CA LEU A 11 -12.63 -1.04 25.13
C LEU A 11 -13.10 -0.08 26.24
N PRO A 12 -13.49 1.16 25.89
CA PRO A 12 -14.30 2.00 26.78
C PRO A 12 -15.58 1.28 27.22
N ASN A 13 -16.08 1.59 28.43
CA ASN A 13 -17.22 0.88 29.01
C ASN A 13 -18.58 1.30 28.40
N PHE A 14 -18.88 0.79 27.19
CA PHE A 14 -20.13 1.00 26.47
C PHE A 14 -20.76 -0.33 25.99
N ALA A 15 -21.83 -0.23 25.20
CA ALA A 15 -22.68 -1.36 24.82
C ALA A 15 -21.98 -2.34 23.86
N TRP A 16 -21.38 -1.84 22.77
CA TRP A 16 -20.66 -2.66 21.77
C TRP A 16 -21.38 -3.98 21.35
N PRO A 17 -22.66 -3.94 20.96
CA PRO A 17 -23.48 -5.14 20.80
C PRO A 17 -22.93 -6.10 19.72
N ARG A 18 -22.61 -5.60 18.51
CA ARG A 18 -22.10 -6.46 17.43
C ARG A 18 -20.75 -7.06 17.79
N LEU A 19 -19.91 -6.30 18.50
CA LEU A 19 -18.60 -6.75 18.89
C LEU A 19 -18.67 -7.84 19.97
N ARG A 20 -19.57 -7.69 20.95
CA ARG A 20 -19.83 -8.74 21.96
C ARG A 20 -20.37 -10.00 21.30
N ASP A 21 -21.33 -9.86 20.38
CA ASP A 21 -21.88 -11.00 19.63
C ASP A 21 -20.83 -11.68 18.75
N ALA A 22 -19.98 -10.90 18.06
CA ALA A 22 -18.89 -11.42 17.23
C ALA A 22 -17.87 -12.22 18.05
N VAL A 23 -17.42 -11.69 19.21
CA VAL A 23 -16.51 -12.38 20.12
C VAL A 23 -17.15 -13.63 20.74
N ALA A 24 -18.45 -13.57 21.08
CA ALA A 24 -19.16 -14.71 21.64
C ALA A 24 -19.36 -15.85 20.64
N ASN A 25 -19.59 -15.53 19.37
CA ASN A 25 -19.76 -16.51 18.29
C ASN A 25 -18.43 -17.03 17.73
N ASN A 26 -17.36 -16.20 17.75
CA ASN A 26 -16.04 -16.59 17.32
C ASN A 26 -14.95 -15.86 18.15
N PRO A 27 -14.35 -16.52 19.17
CA PRO A 27 -13.32 -15.91 20.00
C PRO A 27 -11.94 -15.82 19.31
N GLU A 28 -11.76 -16.48 18.16
CA GLU A 28 -10.50 -16.48 17.39
C GLU A 28 -10.46 -15.37 16.32
N LEU A 29 -11.41 -14.42 16.36
CA LEU A 29 -11.43 -13.28 15.45
C LEU A 29 -10.14 -12.43 15.58
N PRO A 30 -9.46 -12.12 14.47
CA PRO A 30 -8.27 -11.30 14.47
C PRO A 30 -8.60 -9.83 14.79
N TRP A 31 -7.63 -9.10 15.34
CA TRP A 31 -7.80 -7.73 15.84
C TRP A 31 -8.33 -6.76 14.79
N ASP A 32 -8.00 -6.97 13.51
CA ASP A 32 -8.40 -6.12 12.39
C ASP A 32 -9.92 -6.19 12.16
N ILE A 33 -10.50 -7.38 12.34
CA ILE A 33 -11.94 -7.62 12.31
C ILE A 33 -12.60 -7.14 13.61
N LEU A 34 -12.02 -7.40 14.79
CA LEU A 34 -12.56 -6.92 16.06
C LEU A 34 -12.64 -5.39 16.12
N LEU A 35 -11.60 -4.66 15.69
CA LEU A 35 -11.65 -3.20 15.59
C LEU A 35 -12.64 -2.71 14.52
N ALA A 36 -12.83 -3.44 13.43
CA ALA A 36 -13.80 -3.05 12.39
C ALA A 36 -15.24 -3.17 12.91
N VAL A 37 -15.55 -4.24 13.64
CA VAL A 37 -16.86 -4.39 14.30
C VAL A 37 -17.06 -3.35 15.41
N ALA A 38 -16.02 -3.06 16.20
CA ALA A 38 -16.05 -1.95 17.16
C ALA A 38 -16.37 -0.61 16.49
N LEU A 39 -15.80 -0.35 15.32
CA LEU A 39 -16.01 0.90 14.57
C LEU A 39 -17.44 1.02 14.04
N LEU A 40 -18.08 -0.10 13.67
CA LEU A 40 -19.48 -0.13 13.25
C LEU A 40 -20.44 0.15 14.41
N ASP A 41 -20.13 -0.38 15.60
CA ASP A 41 -20.88 -0.06 16.83
C ASP A 41 -20.69 1.41 17.24
N ALA A 42 -19.46 1.94 17.18
CA ALA A 42 -19.19 3.36 17.38
C ALA A 42 -20.00 4.26 16.43
N HIS A 43 -20.00 3.95 15.13
CA HIS A 43 -20.75 4.70 14.11
C HIS A 43 -22.28 4.63 14.30
N ALA A 44 -22.78 3.59 14.98
CA ALA A 44 -24.18 3.45 15.38
C ALA A 44 -24.54 4.17 16.70
N GLY A 45 -23.57 4.79 17.40
CA GLY A 45 -23.75 5.44 18.71
C GLY A 45 -23.44 4.54 19.92
N GLU A 46 -23.22 3.24 19.71
CA GLU A 46 -23.01 2.24 20.77
C GLU A 46 -21.62 2.32 21.43
N GLY A 47 -20.74 3.16 20.88
CA GLY A 47 -19.42 3.53 21.44
C GLY A 47 -19.41 4.88 22.17
N GLY A 48 -20.57 5.52 22.35
CA GLY A 48 -20.71 6.84 22.97
C GLY A 48 -20.40 8.02 22.03
N VAL A 49 -20.93 9.19 22.38
CA VAL A 49 -21.00 10.40 21.52
C VAL A 49 -19.67 10.75 20.85
N PHE A 50 -18.55 10.74 21.58
CA PHE A 50 -17.24 11.07 21.00
C PHE A 50 -16.86 10.16 19.83
N TRP A 51 -17.09 8.84 19.94
CA TRP A 51 -16.74 7.89 18.89
C TRP A 51 -17.79 7.90 17.76
N GLU A 52 -19.04 8.21 18.06
CA GLU A 52 -20.08 8.48 17.06
C GLU A 52 -19.70 9.68 16.18
N ASP A 53 -19.38 10.83 16.79
CA ASP A 53 -18.97 12.06 16.11
C ASP A 53 -17.68 11.84 15.30
N TYR A 54 -16.65 11.23 15.90
CA TYR A 54 -15.39 10.91 15.22
C TYR A 54 -15.60 10.01 14.00
N THR A 55 -16.37 8.93 14.13
CA THR A 55 -16.60 7.99 13.01
C THR A 55 -17.57 8.52 11.95
N ARG A 56 -18.40 9.51 12.27
CA ARG A 56 -19.30 10.15 11.30
C ARG A 56 -18.64 11.33 10.60
N GLU A 57 -17.97 12.22 11.32
CA GLU A 57 -17.52 13.51 10.78
C GLU A 57 -16.05 13.54 10.35
N LEU A 58 -15.18 12.74 10.98
CA LEU A 58 -13.73 12.80 10.74
C LEU A 58 -13.19 11.63 9.89
N LEU A 59 -13.85 10.47 9.92
CA LEU A 59 -13.49 9.35 9.05
C LEU A 59 -13.98 9.53 7.60
N PRO A 60 -13.23 9.01 6.60
CA PRO A 60 -13.64 9.09 5.20
C PRO A 60 -14.97 8.38 4.98
N LYS A 61 -15.85 9.01 4.21
CA LYS A 61 -17.14 8.42 3.81
C LYS A 61 -16.88 7.20 2.89
N PRO A 62 -17.76 6.18 2.86
CA PRO A 62 -17.60 4.99 2.02
C PRO A 62 -17.23 5.25 0.54
N GLY A 63 -17.80 6.29 -0.08
CA GLY A 63 -17.49 6.66 -1.46
C GLY A 63 -16.13 7.33 -1.70
N GLN A 64 -15.40 7.71 -0.63
CA GLN A 64 -14.07 8.31 -0.70
C GLN A 64 -12.93 7.28 -0.55
N LEU A 65 -13.25 6.03 -0.19
CA LEU A 65 -12.26 4.98 0.01
C LEU A 65 -11.74 4.44 -1.31
N SER A 66 -10.44 4.64 -1.55
CA SER A 66 -9.71 4.19 -2.74
C SER A 66 -8.97 2.85 -2.57
N LEU A 67 -9.07 2.20 -1.40
CA LEU A 67 -8.45 0.89 -1.18
C LEU A 67 -9.04 -0.14 -2.15
N PRO A 68 -8.24 -1.01 -2.80
CA PRO A 68 -8.69 -1.92 -3.85
C PRO A 68 -9.93 -2.75 -3.52
N PHE A 69 -10.04 -3.31 -2.31
CA PHE A 69 -11.21 -4.11 -1.92
C PHE A 69 -12.49 -3.29 -1.66
N CYS A 70 -12.40 -1.96 -1.62
CA CYS A 70 -13.53 -1.02 -1.59
C CYS A 70 -13.92 -0.49 -2.97
N LEU A 71 -13.13 -0.76 -4.01
CA LEU A 71 -13.43 -0.34 -5.37
C LEU A 71 -14.53 -1.21 -5.98
N PRO A 72 -15.45 -0.62 -6.78
CA PRO A 72 -16.34 -1.40 -7.63
C PRO A 72 -15.54 -2.10 -8.75
N PRO A 73 -16.05 -3.19 -9.35
CA PRO A 73 -15.31 -4.01 -10.32
C PRO A 73 -14.68 -3.20 -11.46
N GLU A 74 -15.40 -2.22 -11.99
CA GLU A 74 -14.98 -1.41 -13.13
C GLU A 74 -13.77 -0.51 -12.81
N LEU A 75 -13.61 -0.08 -11.55
CA LEU A 75 -12.43 0.66 -11.07
C LEU A 75 -11.31 -0.29 -10.62
N LEU A 76 -11.65 -1.46 -10.09
CA LEU A 76 -10.68 -2.47 -9.68
C LEU A 76 -9.90 -3.02 -10.89
N GLU A 77 -10.60 -3.37 -11.97
CA GLU A 77 -9.99 -3.83 -13.24
C GLU A 77 -9.07 -2.76 -13.85
N GLN A 78 -9.40 -1.48 -13.69
CA GLN A 78 -8.58 -0.37 -14.18
C GLN A 78 -7.19 -0.30 -13.52
N LEU A 79 -6.96 -0.93 -12.36
CA LEU A 79 -5.60 -0.98 -11.77
C LEU A 79 -4.59 -1.73 -12.64
N GLN A 80 -5.05 -2.67 -13.48
CA GLN A 80 -4.20 -3.47 -14.38
C GLN A 80 -3.05 -4.19 -13.65
N ASP A 81 -3.28 -4.59 -12.40
CA ASP A 81 -2.33 -5.30 -11.54
C ASP A 81 -2.98 -6.58 -10.99
N PRO A 82 -2.69 -7.76 -11.57
CA PRO A 82 -3.36 -9.01 -11.21
C PRO A 82 -3.20 -9.38 -9.73
N GLU A 83 -2.09 -9.03 -9.09
CA GLU A 83 -1.85 -9.32 -7.68
C GLU A 83 -2.74 -8.46 -6.78
N ILE A 84 -2.83 -7.14 -7.05
CA ILE A 84 -3.76 -6.27 -6.32
C ILE A 84 -5.21 -6.70 -6.55
N ILE A 85 -5.60 -7.01 -7.78
CA ILE A 85 -6.97 -7.42 -8.12
C ILE A 85 -7.34 -8.72 -7.38
N ARG A 86 -6.49 -9.75 -7.46
CA ARG A 86 -6.68 -11.03 -6.75
C ARG A 86 -6.74 -10.83 -5.22
N GLY A 87 -5.82 -10.05 -4.66
CA GLY A 87 -5.79 -9.76 -3.22
C GLY A 87 -7.01 -8.97 -2.75
N ALA A 88 -7.53 -8.06 -3.58
CA ALA A 88 -8.77 -7.34 -3.32
C ALA A 88 -9.97 -8.30 -3.29
N GLN A 89 -10.13 -9.13 -4.31
CA GLN A 89 -11.22 -10.11 -4.41
C GLN A 89 -11.19 -11.13 -3.26
N GLN A 90 -10.01 -11.64 -2.89
CA GLN A 90 -9.84 -12.52 -1.72
C GLN A 90 -10.25 -11.83 -0.41
N GLN A 91 -9.88 -10.56 -0.22
CA GLN A 91 -10.30 -9.80 0.96
C GLN A 91 -11.80 -9.48 0.95
N GLN A 92 -12.40 -9.21 -0.22
CA GLN A 92 -13.86 -9.03 -0.36
C GLN A 92 -14.61 -10.31 0.04
N ALA A 93 -14.19 -11.48 -0.47
CA ALA A 93 -14.73 -12.77 -0.11
C ALA A 93 -14.58 -13.06 1.40
N ARG A 94 -13.38 -12.89 1.97
CA ARG A 94 -13.11 -13.05 3.41
C ARG A 94 -14.07 -12.21 4.27
N LEU A 95 -14.25 -10.93 3.94
CA LEU A 95 -15.14 -10.05 4.73
C LEU A 95 -16.62 -10.44 4.60
N ALA A 96 -17.04 -10.90 3.42
CA ALA A 96 -18.40 -11.36 3.18
C ALA A 96 -18.71 -12.71 3.87
N GLU A 97 -17.72 -13.60 3.97
CA GLU A 97 -17.82 -14.88 4.70
C GLU A 97 -17.86 -14.67 6.22
N MET A 98 -17.01 -13.77 6.75
CA MET A 98 -16.89 -13.56 8.19
C MET A 98 -18.11 -12.86 8.81
N LEU A 99 -18.78 -11.95 8.09
CA LEU A 99 -19.97 -11.22 8.56
C LEU A 99 -21.00 -11.06 7.41
N PRO A 100 -21.74 -12.12 7.06
CA PRO A 100 -22.63 -12.14 5.88
C PRO A 100 -23.74 -11.09 5.90
N GLU A 101 -24.22 -10.71 7.09
CA GLU A 101 -25.22 -9.64 7.29
C GLU A 101 -24.69 -8.24 6.95
N LEU A 102 -23.37 -8.09 6.84
CA LEU A 102 -22.68 -6.87 6.42
C LEU A 102 -22.03 -6.98 5.02
N ALA A 103 -22.29 -8.08 4.29
CA ALA A 103 -21.76 -8.33 2.95
C ALA A 103 -22.47 -7.54 1.83
N GLN A 104 -23.60 -6.88 2.12
CA GLN A 104 -24.31 -6.07 1.14
C GLN A 104 -23.64 -4.70 0.95
N PRO A 105 -23.45 -4.23 -0.30
CA PRO A 105 -23.05 -2.85 -0.60
C PRO A 105 -23.95 -1.83 0.10
N ILE A 106 -23.39 -0.69 0.52
CA ILE A 106 -24.20 0.40 1.09
C ILE A 106 -25.14 0.98 0.01
N GLU A 107 -24.58 1.19 -1.19
CA GLU A 107 -25.24 1.68 -2.40
C GLU A 107 -24.55 1.05 -3.62
N PRO A 108 -25.17 1.04 -4.82
CA PRO A 108 -24.52 0.58 -6.05
C PRO A 108 -23.20 1.33 -6.32
N GLY A 109 -22.10 0.61 -6.50
CA GLY A 109 -20.77 1.21 -6.72
C GLY A 109 -20.07 1.74 -5.45
N ILE A 110 -20.66 1.52 -4.27
CA ILE A 110 -20.10 1.89 -2.96
C ILE A 110 -19.81 0.61 -2.17
N CYS A 111 -18.71 0.59 -1.41
CA CYS A 111 -18.31 -0.56 -0.61
C CYS A 111 -19.34 -0.95 0.46
N THR A 112 -19.25 -2.18 0.98
CA THR A 112 -20.09 -2.64 2.09
C THR A 112 -19.75 -1.93 3.40
N ARG A 113 -20.62 -2.00 4.41
CA ARG A 113 -20.33 -1.46 5.76
C ARG A 113 -19.08 -2.09 6.36
N MET A 114 -18.92 -3.41 6.21
CA MET A 114 -17.73 -4.10 6.72
C MET A 114 -16.47 -3.74 5.95
N GLN A 115 -16.55 -3.58 4.62
CA GLN A 115 -15.42 -3.08 3.83
C GLN A 115 -15.02 -1.65 4.25
N TRP A 116 -15.96 -0.74 4.46
CA TRP A 116 -15.69 0.62 4.96
C TRP A 116 -14.97 0.60 6.32
N ALA A 117 -15.51 -0.14 7.29
CA ALA A 117 -14.94 -0.20 8.63
C ALA A 117 -13.54 -0.84 8.63
N PHE A 118 -13.37 -1.94 7.90
CA PHE A 118 -12.10 -2.63 7.76
C PHE A 118 -11.05 -1.79 7.02
N ALA A 119 -11.45 -1.00 6.02
CA ALA A 119 -10.58 -0.04 5.36
C ALA A 119 -10.13 1.09 6.29
N CYS A 120 -11.03 1.63 7.12
CA CYS A 120 -10.66 2.60 8.14
C CYS A 120 -9.66 1.99 9.13
N VAL A 121 -9.92 0.78 9.66
CA VAL A 121 -8.96 0.08 10.53
C VAL A 121 -7.60 -0.06 9.85
N ARG A 122 -7.54 -0.62 8.64
CA ARG A 122 -6.27 -0.90 7.96
C ARG A 122 -5.46 0.35 7.58
N SER A 123 -6.12 1.47 7.34
CA SER A 123 -5.46 2.71 6.89
C SER A 123 -5.13 3.70 8.02
N ARG A 124 -5.78 3.60 9.19
CA ARG A 124 -5.73 4.60 10.28
C ARG A 124 -5.35 4.04 11.66
N THR A 125 -5.24 2.71 11.81
CA THR A 125 -4.83 2.10 13.08
C THR A 125 -3.31 2.18 13.25
N PHE A 126 -2.87 2.64 14.42
CA PHE A 126 -1.46 2.66 14.80
C PHE A 126 -1.09 1.37 15.52
N ARG A 127 0.09 0.84 15.20
CA ARG A 127 0.74 -0.24 15.96
C ARG A 127 1.51 0.41 17.12
N LEU A 128 1.00 0.23 18.34
CA LEU A 128 1.57 0.80 19.56
C LEU A 128 2.47 -0.21 20.31
N GLY A 129 2.47 -1.48 19.90
CA GLY A 129 3.35 -2.51 20.44
C GLY A 129 3.40 -3.77 19.54
N PRO A 130 4.05 -4.87 19.98
CA PRO A 130 4.12 -6.10 19.20
C PRO A 130 2.73 -6.65 18.84
N ALA A 131 1.83 -6.83 19.81
CA ALA A 131 0.42 -7.17 19.55
C ALA A 131 -0.57 -5.99 19.68
N CYS A 132 -0.13 -4.82 20.15
CA CYS A 132 -1.01 -3.70 20.48
C CYS A 132 -1.36 -2.79 19.28
N HIS A 133 -2.66 -2.66 18.99
CA HIS A 133 -3.21 -1.89 17.88
C HIS A 133 -4.37 -0.97 18.33
N ALA A 134 -4.37 0.30 17.90
CA ALA A 134 -5.41 1.27 18.27
C ALA A 134 -5.65 2.35 17.21
N PHE A 135 -6.91 2.81 17.08
CA PHE A 135 -7.18 4.14 16.56
C PHE A 135 -6.66 5.18 17.56
N VAL A 136 -5.97 6.19 17.06
CA VAL A 136 -5.54 7.36 17.83
C VAL A 136 -6.14 8.58 17.14
N PRO A 137 -7.32 9.05 17.58
CA PRO A 137 -8.00 10.19 16.98
C PRO A 137 -7.08 11.41 16.87
N PHE A 138 -7.30 12.22 15.82
CA PHE A 138 -6.48 13.37 15.43
C PHE A 138 -5.09 13.01 14.91
N MET A 139 -4.39 12.05 15.52
CA MET A 139 -3.11 11.56 14.98
C MET A 139 -3.32 10.76 13.69
N ASP A 140 -4.45 10.07 13.52
CA ASP A 140 -4.82 9.40 12.28
C ASP A 140 -5.17 10.34 11.11
N MET A 141 -5.11 11.66 11.34
CA MET A 141 -5.26 12.69 10.31
C MET A 141 -3.92 13.12 9.70
N THR A 142 -2.76 12.73 10.27
CA THR A 142 -1.45 13.07 9.70
C THR A 142 -1.19 12.28 8.43
N ASN A 143 -0.98 12.94 7.31
CA ASN A 143 -0.70 12.29 6.02
C ASN A 143 0.71 11.69 5.94
N HIS A 144 0.94 10.86 4.93
CA HIS A 144 2.26 10.30 4.65
C HIS A 144 3.16 11.27 3.87
N SER A 145 4.43 11.41 4.27
CA SER A 145 5.49 11.90 3.37
C SER A 145 6.84 11.21 3.63
N LEU A 146 7.76 11.38 2.69
CA LEU A 146 9.17 10.98 2.79
C LEU A 146 10.06 12.14 2.28
N PRO A 147 10.92 12.75 3.11
CA PRO A 147 11.02 12.55 4.57
C PRO A 147 9.76 13.04 5.31
N PRO A 148 9.46 12.47 6.50
CA PRO A 148 8.37 12.95 7.35
C PRO A 148 8.77 14.17 8.19
N VAL A 149 7.79 15.00 8.56
CA VAL A 149 7.98 16.13 9.49
C VAL A 149 7.91 15.69 10.96
N ALA A 150 7.13 14.64 11.24
CA ALA A 150 6.91 14.10 12.57
C ALA A 150 7.07 12.58 12.64
N ALA A 151 7.25 12.08 13.86
CA ALA A 151 7.16 10.67 14.23
C ALA A 151 6.24 10.53 15.45
N PHE A 152 5.71 9.32 15.69
CA PHE A 152 4.88 9.04 16.86
C PHE A 152 5.53 8.01 17.79
N ARG A 153 5.18 8.03 19.08
CA ARG A 153 5.53 6.98 20.04
C ARG A 153 4.47 6.82 21.13
N PRO A 154 4.26 5.62 21.69
CA PRO A 154 3.57 5.46 22.96
C PRO A 154 4.39 6.09 24.10
N HIS A 155 3.76 6.83 25.00
CA HIS A 155 4.39 7.37 26.20
C HIS A 155 3.38 7.51 27.36
N GLN A 156 3.67 6.90 28.51
CA GLN A 156 2.89 7.06 29.76
C GLN A 156 1.35 6.91 29.62
N GLY A 157 0.88 5.93 28.84
CA GLY A 157 -0.55 5.69 28.61
C GLY A 157 -1.20 6.62 27.58
N ALA A 158 -0.42 7.52 26.95
CA ALA A 158 -0.80 8.32 25.80
C ALA A 158 0.02 7.91 24.57
N VAL A 159 -0.27 8.56 23.42
CA VAL A 159 0.56 8.50 22.22
C VAL A 159 0.95 9.92 21.86
N GLU A 160 2.25 10.14 21.71
CA GLU A 160 2.84 11.45 21.40
C GLU A 160 3.15 11.54 19.91
N LEU A 161 2.81 12.68 19.30
CA LEU A 161 3.31 13.09 17.99
C LEU A 161 4.44 14.10 18.22
N LEU A 162 5.62 13.84 17.64
CA LEU A 162 6.86 14.57 17.89
C LEU A 162 7.42 15.08 16.56
N ALA A 163 7.74 16.37 16.48
CA ALA A 163 8.52 16.89 15.36
C ALA A 163 9.90 16.23 15.33
N VAL A 164 10.34 15.80 14.14
CA VAL A 164 11.69 15.22 13.90
C VAL A 164 12.58 16.14 13.07
N VAL A 165 12.03 17.25 12.59
CA VAL A 165 12.71 18.35 11.91
C VAL A 165 12.16 19.68 12.43
N ASP A 166 12.92 20.75 12.28
CA ASP A 166 12.38 22.11 12.42
C ASP A 166 11.42 22.38 11.24
N ALA A 167 10.25 22.96 11.53
CA ALA A 167 9.19 23.19 10.55
C ALA A 167 8.59 24.60 10.71
N ASP A 168 8.39 25.29 9.59
CA ASP A 168 7.80 26.63 9.56
C ASP A 168 6.28 26.61 9.81
N GLU A 169 5.72 27.75 10.23
CA GLU A 169 4.27 27.92 10.38
C GLU A 169 3.53 27.60 9.07
N GLY A 170 2.48 26.77 9.16
CA GLY A 170 1.73 26.29 7.99
C GLY A 170 2.30 25.04 7.32
N THR A 171 3.45 24.52 7.77
CA THR A 171 3.96 23.20 7.33
C THR A 171 3.01 22.09 7.78
N GLU A 172 2.67 21.16 6.88
CA GLU A 172 1.84 20.01 7.21
C GLU A 172 2.56 19.02 8.14
N ALA A 173 1.90 18.59 9.21
CA ALA A 173 2.42 17.57 10.12
C ALA A 173 2.24 16.17 9.50
N THR A 174 3.25 15.71 8.76
CA THR A 174 3.27 14.41 8.09
C THR A 174 4.10 13.37 8.85
N ILE A 175 3.78 12.08 8.66
CA ILE A 175 4.52 10.95 9.25
C ILE A 175 4.96 9.94 8.19
N SER A 176 5.82 8.99 8.56
CA SER A 176 6.10 7.82 7.72
C SER A 176 5.12 6.70 8.01
N TYR A 177 4.37 6.26 7.00
CA TYR A 177 3.62 4.99 7.03
C TYR A 177 4.52 3.79 6.70
N ALA A 178 5.73 4.05 6.21
CA ALA A 178 6.72 3.06 5.83
C ALA A 178 7.65 2.71 7.01
N LEU A 179 8.10 1.45 7.04
CA LEU A 179 9.26 1.03 7.83
C LEU A 179 10.55 1.61 7.22
N ALA A 180 11.69 1.38 7.89
CA ALA A 180 12.99 1.98 7.54
C ALA A 180 13.43 1.77 6.06
N ASP A 181 13.03 0.65 5.43
CA ASP A 181 13.38 0.32 4.04
C ASP A 181 12.45 0.97 2.98
N GLY A 182 11.49 1.80 3.42
CA GLY A 182 10.45 2.38 2.58
C GLY A 182 9.25 1.44 2.38
N CYS A 183 8.33 1.84 1.49
CA CYS A 183 7.13 1.07 1.16
C CYS A 183 6.83 1.23 -0.33
N ILE A 184 6.65 0.11 -1.06
CA ILE A 184 6.29 0.12 -2.48
C ILE A 184 4.86 0.64 -2.68
N ASN A 185 4.59 1.34 -3.79
CA ASN A 185 3.27 1.83 -4.19
C ASN A 185 2.25 0.69 -4.31
N GLN A 186 2.66 -0.54 -4.66
CA GLN A 186 1.77 -1.71 -4.61
C GLN A 186 1.19 -1.93 -3.19
N ARG A 187 2.05 -1.81 -2.15
CA ARG A 187 1.68 -1.95 -0.75
C ARG A 187 0.93 -0.72 -0.22
N LEU A 188 1.36 0.49 -0.61
CA LEU A 188 0.64 1.72 -0.27
C LEU A 188 -0.78 1.71 -0.83
N MET A 189 -0.96 1.29 -2.09
CA MET A 189 -2.27 1.17 -2.72
C MET A 189 -3.12 0.10 -2.02
N GLN A 190 -2.56 -1.09 -1.76
CA GLN A 190 -3.26 -2.17 -1.06
C GLN A 190 -3.72 -1.81 0.36
N VAL A 191 -2.99 -0.96 1.10
CA VAL A 191 -3.24 -0.67 2.53
C VAL A 191 -3.93 0.67 2.76
N TYR A 192 -3.56 1.70 2.01
CA TYR A 192 -4.00 3.08 2.23
C TYR A 192 -4.75 3.68 1.03
N GLY A 193 -4.75 3.01 -0.13
CA GLY A 193 -5.45 3.48 -1.33
C GLY A 193 -4.80 4.67 -2.03
N PHE A 194 -3.49 4.89 -1.84
CA PHE A 194 -2.73 5.94 -2.55
C PHE A 194 -1.36 5.43 -3.01
N VAL A 195 -0.67 6.25 -3.78
CA VAL A 195 0.72 6.03 -4.21
C VAL A 195 1.56 7.28 -3.98
N ILE A 196 2.87 7.13 -3.85
CA ILE A 196 3.79 8.27 -3.97
C ILE A 196 3.92 8.59 -5.47
N GLU A 197 3.45 9.78 -5.85
CA GLU A 197 3.56 10.34 -7.20
C GLU A 197 4.96 10.93 -7.47
N GLY A 198 5.38 10.96 -8.73
CA GLY A 198 6.68 11.49 -9.15
C GLY A 198 7.84 10.50 -9.02
N GLY A 199 7.53 9.22 -8.78
CA GLY A 199 8.49 8.15 -8.60
C GLY A 199 8.79 7.87 -7.13
N ASN A 200 8.47 6.66 -6.69
CA ASN A 200 8.81 6.16 -5.36
C ASN A 200 10.19 5.45 -5.37
N PRO A 201 11.24 5.93 -4.67
CA PRO A 201 12.57 5.28 -4.64
C PRO A 201 12.60 3.89 -3.97
N ALA A 202 11.53 3.55 -3.24
CA ALA A 202 11.33 2.24 -2.64
C ALA A 202 10.61 1.26 -3.59
N GLU A 203 10.06 1.70 -4.72
CA GLU A 203 9.26 0.89 -5.65
C GLU A 203 10.01 -0.32 -6.23
N ARG A 204 9.30 -1.42 -6.46
CA ARG A 204 9.82 -2.62 -7.12
C ARG A 204 8.86 -3.16 -8.18
N LEU A 205 9.39 -3.50 -9.35
CA LEU A 205 8.75 -4.41 -10.28
C LEU A 205 9.18 -5.85 -9.97
N PRO A 206 8.27 -6.83 -9.92
CA PRO A 206 8.66 -8.23 -9.93
C PRO A 206 9.26 -8.59 -11.30
N PHE A 207 10.44 -9.20 -11.30
CA PHE A 207 11.07 -9.78 -12.48
C PHE A 207 11.36 -11.26 -12.22
N GLY A 208 10.60 -12.13 -12.89
CA GLY A 208 10.72 -13.58 -12.79
C GLY A 208 9.51 -14.25 -13.46
N PRO A 209 9.54 -15.58 -13.67
CA PRO A 209 8.31 -16.30 -13.99
C PRO A 209 7.32 -16.12 -12.84
N GLU A 210 6.06 -15.81 -13.17
CA GLU A 210 4.97 -15.88 -12.18
C GLU A 210 5.02 -17.26 -11.51
N SER A 211 5.05 -17.29 -10.19
CA SER A 211 5.17 -18.53 -9.42
C SER A 211 3.81 -19.24 -9.40
N ASP A 212 3.45 -19.87 -10.51
CA ASP A 212 2.48 -20.96 -10.55
C ASP A 212 3.02 -22.06 -9.60
N SER A 213 2.47 -22.10 -8.38
CA SER A 213 2.94 -22.95 -7.27
C SER A 213 2.72 -24.45 -7.50
N ASP A 214 2.12 -24.83 -8.63
CA ASP A 214 1.51 -26.15 -8.85
C ASP A 214 2.25 -26.99 -9.92
N ALA A 215 3.41 -26.55 -10.40
CA ALA A 215 4.26 -27.28 -11.34
C ALA A 215 5.45 -27.98 -10.62
N PRO A 216 5.42 -29.31 -10.38
CA PRO A 216 6.41 -29.95 -9.48
C PRO A 216 7.82 -30.12 -10.06
N ASP A 217 7.98 -30.05 -11.39
CA ASP A 217 9.20 -30.44 -12.09
C ASP A 217 9.65 -29.38 -13.12
N ARG A 218 9.99 -28.16 -12.66
CA ARG A 218 10.85 -27.26 -13.43
C ARG A 218 12.27 -27.27 -12.86
N PRO A 219 13.31 -27.58 -13.66
CA PRO A 219 14.69 -27.41 -13.21
C PRO A 219 14.91 -25.94 -12.87
N SER A 220 15.60 -25.68 -11.75
CA SER A 220 15.93 -24.33 -11.32
C SER A 220 16.83 -23.65 -12.35
N SER A 221 16.24 -22.86 -13.24
CA SER A 221 16.98 -22.02 -14.16
C SER A 221 17.78 -21.00 -13.35
N SER A 222 19.09 -21.18 -13.27
CA SER A 222 20.00 -20.06 -13.08
C SER A 222 19.66 -19.03 -14.15
N GLY A 223 19.17 -17.85 -13.79
CA GLY A 223 18.83 -16.86 -14.83
C GLY A 223 20.09 -16.26 -15.49
N ASP A 224 19.92 -15.14 -16.19
CA ASP A 224 20.93 -14.23 -16.79
C ASP A 224 20.88 -12.74 -16.25
N THR A 225 21.53 -12.41 -15.09
CA THR A 225 21.46 -11.12 -14.31
C THR A 225 22.51 -10.14 -14.77
N LEU A 226 22.21 -8.89 -14.42
CA LEU A 226 22.81 -7.72 -15.01
C LEU A 226 23.97 -7.26 -14.12
N SER A 227 25.16 -7.16 -14.73
CA SER A 227 26.34 -6.60 -14.08
C SER A 227 26.09 -5.14 -13.74
N LEU A 228 26.24 -4.79 -12.46
CA LEU A 228 26.07 -3.41 -11.99
C LEU A 228 27.12 -2.47 -12.61
N GLN A 229 28.37 -2.93 -12.77
CA GLN A 229 29.45 -2.15 -13.42
C GLN A 229 29.11 -1.81 -14.87
N ARG A 230 28.39 -2.69 -15.56
CA ARG A 230 27.95 -2.47 -16.94
C ARG A 230 26.73 -1.55 -17.02
N ILE A 231 25.85 -1.57 -16.01
CA ILE A 231 24.79 -0.57 -15.86
C ILE A 231 25.39 0.82 -15.56
N GLU A 232 26.39 0.90 -14.68
CA GLU A 232 27.17 2.10 -14.39
C GLU A 232 27.81 2.67 -15.66
N TYR A 233 28.54 1.85 -16.42
CA TYR A 233 29.13 2.24 -17.72
C TYR A 233 28.09 2.78 -18.72
N LEU A 234 26.92 2.15 -18.83
CA LEU A 234 25.85 2.56 -19.76
C LEU A 234 25.12 3.85 -19.34
N LEU A 235 25.09 4.16 -18.05
CA LEU A 235 24.53 5.41 -17.52
C LEU A 235 25.54 6.56 -17.50
N GLY A 236 26.82 6.23 -17.31
CA GLY A 236 27.88 7.17 -16.97
C GLY A 236 27.86 7.57 -15.49
N ASP A 237 29.06 7.76 -14.93
CA ASP A 237 29.32 7.97 -13.50
C ASP A 237 28.40 9.03 -12.87
N GLN A 238 28.18 10.16 -13.54
CA GLN A 238 27.35 11.25 -13.02
C GLN A 238 25.89 10.80 -12.80
N VAL A 239 25.28 10.13 -13.78
CA VAL A 239 23.88 9.68 -13.69
C VAL A 239 23.76 8.52 -12.70
N PHE A 240 24.77 7.65 -12.64
CA PHE A 240 24.85 6.56 -11.68
C PHE A 240 24.97 7.07 -10.22
N LEU A 241 25.82 8.07 -9.96
CA LEU A 241 25.93 8.74 -8.66
C LEU A 241 24.65 9.50 -8.30
N GLU A 242 24.02 10.18 -9.25
CA GLU A 242 22.74 10.85 -9.03
C GLU A 242 21.62 9.85 -8.68
N MET A 243 21.59 8.69 -9.33
CA MET A 243 20.72 7.56 -8.95
C MET A 243 21.04 7.07 -7.53
N LEU A 244 22.31 6.81 -7.19
CA LEU A 244 22.68 6.36 -5.83
C LEU A 244 22.27 7.38 -4.74
N SER A 245 22.28 8.67 -5.07
CA SER A 245 21.77 9.74 -4.19
C SER A 245 20.25 9.91 -4.20
N GLY A 246 19.50 9.10 -4.95
CA GLY A 246 18.04 9.12 -5.02
C GLY A 246 17.43 10.23 -5.88
N LYS A 247 18.23 11.08 -6.54
CA LYS A 247 17.76 12.21 -7.37
C LYS A 247 16.93 11.78 -8.59
N HIS A 248 17.14 10.55 -9.06
CA HIS A 248 16.35 9.94 -10.12
C HIS A 248 15.50 8.80 -9.55
N PRO A 249 14.32 9.06 -8.98
CA PRO A 249 13.56 8.06 -8.21
C PRO A 249 13.16 6.84 -9.06
N TYR A 250 12.67 7.05 -10.28
CA TYR A 250 12.32 5.96 -11.20
C TYR A 250 13.53 5.13 -11.63
N LEU A 251 14.69 5.75 -11.85
CA LEU A 251 15.93 5.05 -12.20
C LEU A 251 16.42 4.20 -11.01
N THR A 252 16.36 4.77 -9.82
CA THR A 252 16.69 4.12 -8.54
C THR A 252 15.80 2.91 -8.29
N ALA A 253 14.49 3.07 -8.45
CA ALA A 253 13.52 1.99 -8.34
C ALA A 253 13.71 0.92 -9.43
N ALA A 254 13.95 1.33 -10.67
CA ALA A 254 14.15 0.40 -11.79
C ALA A 254 15.34 -0.51 -11.51
N ILE A 255 16.49 0.06 -11.15
CA ILE A 255 17.72 -0.70 -10.88
C ILE A 255 17.58 -1.60 -9.65
N LYS A 256 16.88 -1.16 -8.60
CA LYS A 256 16.53 -2.03 -7.45
C LYS A 256 15.49 -3.11 -7.78
N SER A 257 14.76 -2.98 -8.89
CA SER A 257 13.79 -3.99 -9.36
C SER A 257 14.45 -5.05 -10.23
N LEU A 258 15.40 -4.63 -11.07
CA LEU A 258 16.09 -5.54 -11.98
C LEU A 258 16.73 -6.69 -11.21
N PRO A 259 16.71 -7.91 -11.76
CA PRO A 259 17.47 -8.99 -11.17
C PRO A 259 18.94 -8.65 -11.50
N LEU A 260 19.68 -8.19 -10.49
CA LEU A 260 21.10 -7.82 -10.57
C LEU A 260 22.02 -8.91 -10.02
N GLY A 261 23.24 -8.97 -10.55
CA GLY A 261 24.26 -9.97 -10.21
C GLY A 261 24.92 -10.55 -11.47
N GLU A 262 25.32 -11.83 -11.38
CA GLU A 262 25.56 -12.73 -12.52
C GLU A 262 24.46 -13.86 -12.53
N GLY A 263 23.38 -13.77 -13.34
CA GLY A 263 22.15 -14.66 -13.45
C GLY A 263 20.68 -14.32 -12.91
N GLY A 264 19.53 -14.12 -13.67
CA GLY A 264 18.60 -12.97 -14.11
C GLY A 264 17.69 -13.02 -15.42
N GLY A 265 17.25 -11.87 -16.04
CA GLY A 265 16.78 -11.67 -17.47
C GLY A 265 15.27 -11.41 -17.90
N GLY A 266 14.98 -10.56 -18.92
CA GLY A 266 13.72 -10.44 -19.77
C GLY A 266 12.52 -9.55 -19.30
N THR A 267 11.50 -9.06 -20.07
CA THR A 267 11.18 -8.83 -21.53
C THR A 267 10.28 -7.55 -21.75
N THR A 268 9.31 -7.47 -22.71
CA THR A 268 8.88 -6.20 -23.38
C THR A 268 7.38 -6.04 -23.76
N LEU A 269 6.78 -4.82 -23.72
CA LEU A 269 5.95 -4.15 -24.78
C LEU A 269 5.25 -2.81 -24.35
N GLU A 270 4.44 -2.20 -25.25
CA GLU A 270 4.22 -0.75 -25.45
C GLU A 270 2.91 -0.11 -24.88
N GLU A 271 2.86 1.24 -25.01
CA GLU A 271 1.77 2.24 -25.19
C GLU A 271 0.27 1.87 -25.03
N ASP A 272 -0.68 2.76 -24.66
CA ASP A 272 -0.69 4.22 -24.42
C ASP A 272 -1.68 4.54 -23.25
N CYS A 273 -1.64 5.74 -22.66
CA CYS A 273 -2.69 6.24 -21.74
C CYS A 273 -2.65 7.78 -21.61
N GLY A 274 -3.14 8.48 -22.63
CA GLY A 274 -3.68 9.82 -22.42
C GLY A 274 -5.04 9.73 -21.72
N LEU A 275 -5.22 10.46 -20.61
CA LEU A 275 -6.52 10.84 -20.03
C LEU A 275 -6.28 11.84 -18.88
N ARG A 276 -6.47 13.14 -19.15
CA ARG A 276 -6.56 14.19 -18.13
C ARG A 276 -7.99 14.72 -18.10
N ASP A 277 -8.79 14.14 -17.20
CA ASP A 277 -10.02 14.70 -16.63
C ASP A 277 -10.44 13.83 -15.43
N ALA A 278 -9.74 14.01 -14.31
CA ALA A 278 -9.87 13.18 -13.10
C ALA A 278 -10.50 13.92 -11.90
N ALA A 279 -11.04 15.13 -12.11
CA ALA A 279 -11.30 16.11 -11.06
C ALA A 279 -12.54 15.86 -10.16
N SER A 280 -13.29 14.75 -10.31
CA SER A 280 -14.51 14.50 -9.53
C SER A 280 -14.61 13.14 -8.83
N ASP A 281 -13.64 12.23 -8.97
CA ASP A 281 -13.63 10.95 -8.25
C ASP A 281 -12.21 10.62 -7.75
N GLN A 282 -12.01 10.78 -6.44
CA GLN A 282 -10.77 10.47 -5.72
C GLN A 282 -10.33 9.01 -5.92
N ARG A 283 -11.27 8.06 -6.03
CA ARG A 283 -10.96 6.65 -6.26
C ARG A 283 -10.40 6.44 -7.66
N ARG A 284 -10.99 7.11 -8.67
CA ARG A 284 -10.48 7.11 -10.04
C ARG A 284 -9.12 7.79 -10.14
N ALA A 285 -8.92 8.90 -9.42
CA ALA A 285 -7.62 9.57 -9.35
C ALA A 285 -6.52 8.65 -8.77
N ALA A 286 -6.79 7.96 -7.67
CA ALA A 286 -5.85 6.99 -7.07
C ALA A 286 -5.53 5.82 -8.01
N VAL A 287 -6.53 5.25 -8.70
CA VAL A 287 -6.33 4.21 -9.72
C VAL A 287 -5.47 4.72 -10.88
N LEU A 288 -5.72 5.94 -11.38
CA LEU A 288 -4.92 6.54 -12.45
C LEU A 288 -3.48 6.82 -12.00
N ALA A 289 -3.28 7.38 -10.81
CA ALA A 289 -1.96 7.61 -10.24
C ALA A 289 -1.16 6.30 -10.13
N TYR A 290 -1.77 5.23 -9.61
CA TYR A 290 -1.15 3.89 -9.55
C TYR A 290 -0.65 3.42 -10.92
N ARG A 291 -1.50 3.50 -11.95
CA ARG A 291 -1.13 3.11 -13.33
C ARG A 291 -0.01 3.97 -13.91
N ILE A 292 -0.06 5.28 -13.69
CA ILE A 292 0.94 6.23 -14.19
C ILE A 292 2.31 5.91 -13.61
N GLU A 293 2.39 5.76 -12.29
CA GLU A 293 3.65 5.44 -11.58
C GLU A 293 4.22 4.08 -11.99
N ARG A 294 3.38 3.03 -12.07
CA ARG A 294 3.80 1.69 -12.52
C ARG A 294 4.27 1.69 -13.97
N LYS A 295 3.56 2.40 -14.87
CA LYS A 295 3.93 2.50 -16.29
C LYS A 295 5.21 3.32 -16.50
N ALA A 296 5.40 4.41 -15.75
CA ALA A 296 6.62 5.20 -15.77
C ALA A 296 7.83 4.35 -15.33
N LEU A 297 7.71 3.61 -14.24
CA LEU A 297 8.75 2.70 -13.78
C LEU A 297 9.05 1.58 -14.79
N ALA A 298 8.02 0.92 -15.33
CA ALA A 298 8.16 -0.13 -16.34
C ALA A 298 8.88 0.37 -17.59
N LYS A 299 8.54 1.59 -18.06
CA LYS A 299 9.22 2.24 -19.18
C LYS A 299 10.71 2.49 -18.90
N THR A 300 11.05 2.97 -17.70
CA THR A 300 12.45 3.19 -17.28
C THR A 300 13.22 1.87 -17.19
N ALA A 301 12.66 0.83 -16.56
CA ALA A 301 13.30 -0.48 -16.45
C ALA A 301 13.49 -1.16 -17.81
N HIS A 302 12.49 -1.06 -18.70
CA HIS A 302 12.59 -1.55 -20.08
C HIS A 302 13.67 -0.82 -20.87
N ALA A 303 13.78 0.50 -20.75
CA ALA A 303 14.81 1.28 -21.44
C ALA A 303 16.22 0.86 -21.01
N LEU A 304 16.44 0.65 -19.69
CA LEU A 304 17.71 0.12 -19.17
C LEU A 304 18.04 -1.27 -19.73
N LEU A 305 17.07 -2.19 -19.71
CA LEU A 305 17.22 -3.54 -20.26
C LEU A 305 17.57 -3.50 -21.75
N LYS A 306 16.91 -2.63 -22.53
CA LYS A 306 17.16 -2.47 -23.97
C LYS A 306 18.58 -1.99 -24.23
N SER A 307 19.06 -0.97 -23.51
CA SER A 307 20.45 -0.49 -23.60
C SER A 307 21.46 -1.57 -23.19
N TYR A 308 21.17 -2.31 -22.12
CA TYR A 308 22.02 -3.42 -21.64
C TYR A 308 22.10 -4.59 -22.64
N ILE A 309 21.03 -4.85 -23.39
CA ILE A 309 21.01 -5.89 -24.44
C ILE A 309 21.76 -5.42 -25.69
N ALA A 310 21.56 -4.18 -26.13
CA ALA A 310 22.19 -3.63 -27.34
C ALA A 310 23.73 -3.71 -27.28
N ASP A 311 24.34 -3.18 -26.22
CA ASP A 311 25.79 -3.23 -26.00
C ASP A 311 26.34 -4.69 -25.92
N ARG A 312 25.49 -5.69 -25.63
CA ARG A 312 25.90 -7.12 -25.56
C ARG A 312 25.99 -7.74 -26.95
N GLY A 313 25.26 -7.18 -27.92
CA GLY A 313 25.37 -7.52 -29.34
C GLY A 313 26.67 -6.99 -29.93
N ASP A 314 26.96 -5.71 -29.71
CA ASP A 314 28.14 -5.03 -30.27
C ASP A 314 29.45 -5.66 -29.74
N GLN A 315 29.54 -5.93 -28.43
CA GLN A 315 30.70 -6.62 -27.85
C GLN A 315 30.90 -8.05 -28.39
N ARG A 316 29.86 -8.72 -28.89
CA ARG A 316 30.00 -10.04 -29.52
C ARG A 316 30.51 -9.95 -30.96
N GLN A 317 30.16 -8.89 -31.70
CA GLN A 317 30.65 -8.68 -33.07
C GLN A 317 32.11 -8.23 -33.13
N ILE A 318 32.60 -7.54 -32.10
CA ILE A 318 34.02 -7.10 -32.02
C ILE A 318 34.97 -8.27 -31.72
N ASN A 319 34.47 -9.34 -31.09
CA ASN A 319 35.25 -10.51 -30.68
C ASN A 319 35.09 -11.73 -31.61
N SER A 320 34.53 -11.55 -32.82
CA SER A 320 34.28 -12.58 -33.83
C SER A 320 34.94 -12.28 -35.16
#